data_AF-A0A519JRW6-F1
#
_entry.id   AF-A0A519JRW6-F1
#
_cell.length_a   1.000
_cell.length_b   1.000
_cell.length_c   1.000
_cell.angle_alpha   90.00
_cell.angle_beta   90.00
_cell.angle_gamma   90.00
#
_symmetry.space_group_name_H-M   'P 1'
#
loop_
_entity.id
_entity.type
_entity.pdbx_description
1 polymer ?
#
loop_
_entity_poly.entity_id
_entity_poly.type
_entity_poly.pdbx_seq_one_letter_code
_entity_poly.pdbx_strand_id
1 'polypeptide(L)'
;DKTLVLNLAGNTVNLFENQYTPSYLNALSTTDATNGDSRLALKGGVGSMAVIELFGQADQYRWDDDNDPDNANDPNVPDFKVFTANSVPDELDDLRHNKWLINDASLTFYVDRTAMQTEEPAYRLYLYDLKNHKRLVDYDFDVTTVPGSPQYNKYIHGGLYEKSRYRYTIRLTNHLRNLLNPDIDSTNVKLGLVVTEFIGNTSNAKLRTPVLSTVDRIPAASVASRRGVILYGNNVNESDADEAKKKLRLRIYYTKPNEN
;
A
#
# COMPACT_ATOMS: atom_id res chain seq x y z
N ASP A 1 41.36 -7.46 33.65
CA ASP A 1 40.04 -6.84 33.42
C ASP A 1 38.92 -7.86 33.57
N LYS A 2 37.87 -7.50 34.33
CA LYS A 2 36.66 -8.31 34.46
C LYS A 2 35.52 -7.54 33.78
N THR A 3 35.04 -8.05 32.65
CA THR A 3 33.92 -7.52 31.90
C THR A 3 32.65 -8.26 32.28
N LEU A 4 31.60 -7.52 32.67
CA LEU A 4 30.25 -8.05 32.84
C LEU A 4 29.48 -7.83 31.54
N VAL A 5 29.18 -8.91 30.83
CA VAL A 5 28.33 -8.86 29.63
C VAL A 5 26.87 -8.98 30.06
N LEU A 6 26.12 -7.88 29.96
CA LEU A 6 24.68 -7.86 30.18
C LEU A 6 23.97 -8.25 28.88
N ASN A 7 23.50 -9.50 28.79
CA ASN A 7 22.62 -9.93 27.71
C ASN A 7 21.16 -9.61 28.10
N LEU A 8 20.67 -8.45 27.65
CA LEU A 8 19.27 -8.04 27.83
C LEU A 8 18.37 -8.71 26.78
N ALA A 9 18.30 -10.04 26.81
CA ALA A 9 17.38 -10.82 25.99
C ALA A 9 15.99 -10.79 26.62
N GLY A 10 15.10 -9.94 26.11
CA GLY A 10 13.71 -9.83 26.56
C GLY A 10 12.82 -9.22 25.49
N ASN A 11 11.50 -9.34 25.69
CA ASN A 11 10.53 -8.70 24.81
C ASN A 11 10.43 -7.21 25.15
N THR A 12 10.65 -6.34 24.16
CA THR A 12 10.37 -4.91 24.30
C THR A 12 8.88 -4.67 24.07
N VAL A 13 8.20 -4.08 25.05
CA VAL A 13 6.76 -3.75 24.98
C VAL A 13 6.59 -2.25 25.03
N ASN A 14 5.67 -1.73 24.20
CA ASN A 14 5.26 -0.34 24.24
C ASN A 14 4.01 -0.19 25.13
N LEU A 15 4.05 0.71 26.11
CA LEU A 15 2.97 0.98 27.07
C LEU A 15 2.35 2.38 26.90
N PHE A 16 2.59 3.05 25.76
CA PHE A 16 1.99 4.36 25.51
C PHE A 16 0.48 4.25 25.38
N GLU A 17 -0.23 5.16 26.04
CA GLU A 17 -1.66 5.38 25.87
C GLU A 17 -1.87 6.76 25.24
N ASN A 18 -2.76 6.84 24.26
CA ASN A 18 -3.09 8.08 23.58
C ASN A 18 -4.51 8.52 23.94
N GLN A 19 -4.67 9.80 24.27
CA GLN A 19 -5.98 10.45 24.33
C GLN A 19 -6.29 11.00 22.94
N TYR A 20 -7.22 10.38 22.23
CA TYR A 20 -7.58 10.78 20.88
C TYR A 20 -8.69 11.83 20.88
N THR A 21 -8.66 12.70 19.88
CA THR A 21 -9.76 13.66 19.68
C THR A 21 -11.04 12.91 19.25
N PRO A 22 -12.23 13.43 19.59
CA PRO A 22 -13.49 12.85 19.14
C PRO A 22 -13.59 12.73 17.61
N SER A 23 -13.04 13.71 16.88
CA SER A 23 -13.00 13.70 15.42
C SER A 23 -12.21 12.51 14.86
N TYR A 24 -11.06 12.18 15.47
CA TYR A 24 -10.25 11.05 15.07
C TYR A 24 -10.96 9.71 15.36
N LEU A 25 -11.57 9.58 16.54
CA LEU A 25 -12.32 8.38 16.89
C LEU A 25 -13.52 8.15 15.96
N ASN A 26 -14.24 9.22 15.61
CA ASN A 26 -15.33 9.13 14.64
C ASN A 26 -14.82 8.66 13.28
N ALA A 27 -13.72 9.23 12.77
CA ALA A 27 -13.13 8.83 11.49
C ALA A 27 -12.74 7.35 11.45
N LEU A 28 -12.32 6.77 12.58
CA LEU A 28 -12.02 5.33 12.69
C LEU A 28 -13.27 4.44 12.82
N SER A 29 -14.38 4.99 13.30
CA SER A 29 -15.63 4.23 13.48
C SER A 29 -16.54 4.23 12.25
N THR A 30 -16.34 5.18 11.33
CA THR A 30 -17.17 5.35 10.13
C THR A 30 -16.47 4.86 8.86
N THR A 31 -15.58 3.87 8.98
CA THR A 31 -14.84 3.34 7.82
C THR A 31 -15.75 2.56 6.87
N ASP A 32 -15.68 2.85 5.57
CA ASP A 32 -16.41 2.14 4.52
C ASP A 32 -15.49 1.14 3.81
N ALA A 33 -15.57 -0.13 4.19
CA ALA A 33 -14.76 -1.19 3.60
C ALA A 33 -15.22 -1.62 2.19
N THR A 34 -16.40 -1.18 1.73
CA THR A 34 -16.97 -1.55 0.44
C THR A 34 -16.64 -0.53 -0.63
N ASN A 35 -16.94 0.75 -0.38
CA ASN A 35 -16.67 1.83 -1.35
C ASN A 35 -15.33 2.53 -1.09
N GLY A 36 -14.74 2.31 0.09
CA GLY A 36 -13.55 3.01 0.56
C GLY A 36 -13.88 4.35 1.21
N ASP A 37 -12.91 4.84 1.97
CA ASP A 37 -13.06 6.06 2.77
C ASP A 37 -12.82 7.33 1.95
N SER A 38 -13.49 8.41 2.36
CA SER A 38 -13.22 9.75 1.81
C SER A 38 -11.92 10.36 2.35
N ARG A 39 -11.52 9.96 3.57
CA ARG A 39 -10.30 10.39 4.27
C ARG A 39 -9.64 9.21 4.96
N LEU A 40 -8.31 9.12 4.84
CA LEU A 40 -7.49 8.12 5.51
C LEU A 40 -6.70 8.81 6.63
N ALA A 41 -7.06 8.53 7.88
CA ALA A 41 -6.35 9.05 9.05
C ALA A 41 -5.29 8.03 9.50
N LEU A 42 -4.02 8.36 9.32
CA LEU A 42 -2.88 7.54 9.73
C LEU A 42 -2.21 8.13 10.96
N LYS A 43 -1.82 7.28 11.91
CA LYS A 43 -1.11 7.73 13.12
C LYS A 43 -0.14 6.67 13.62
N GLY A 44 1.10 7.07 13.91
CA GLY A 44 2.10 6.21 14.51
C GLY A 44 1.83 5.92 15.99
N GLY A 45 2.68 5.08 16.59
CA GLY A 45 2.50 4.64 17.98
C GLY A 45 1.33 3.68 18.14
N VAL A 46 0.59 3.81 19.25
CA VAL A 46 -0.76 3.24 19.33
C VAL A 46 -1.63 4.17 18.50
N GLY A 47 -1.97 3.77 17.29
CA GLY A 47 -2.63 4.64 16.32
C GLY A 47 -3.37 3.84 15.26
N SER A 48 -3.41 4.38 14.05
CA SER A 48 -4.19 3.84 12.94
C SER A 48 -3.35 3.65 11.69
N MET A 49 -3.79 2.68 10.89
CA MET A 49 -3.25 2.38 9.57
C MET A 49 -4.39 2.34 8.56
N ALA A 50 -4.06 2.47 7.27
CA ALA A 50 -5.00 2.22 6.19
C ALA A 50 -4.67 0.91 5.49
N VAL A 51 -5.68 0.28 4.93
CA VAL A 51 -5.55 -0.89 4.06
C VAL A 51 -5.87 -0.42 2.65
N ILE A 52 -4.98 -0.73 1.71
CA ILE A 52 -5.10 -0.36 0.30
C ILE A 52 -5.24 -1.64 -0.52
N GLU A 53 -6.30 -1.71 -1.29
CA GLU A 53 -6.53 -2.73 -2.32
C GLU A 53 -6.29 -2.06 -3.68
N LEU A 54 -5.43 -2.66 -4.52
CA LEU A 54 -5.05 -2.04 -5.79
C LEU A 54 -6.10 -2.19 -6.88
N PHE A 55 -6.95 -3.20 -6.75
CA PHE A 55 -8.00 -3.58 -7.72
C PHE A 55 -9.33 -3.73 -6.99
N GLY A 56 -10.42 -3.65 -7.74
CA GLY A 56 -11.77 -3.88 -7.23
C GLY A 56 -11.99 -5.28 -6.62
N GLN A 57 -13.14 -5.45 -5.96
CA GLN A 57 -13.55 -6.72 -5.34
C GLN A 57 -14.30 -7.65 -6.31
N ALA A 58 -14.58 -7.20 -7.53
CA ALA A 58 -15.24 -8.00 -8.54
C ALA A 58 -14.28 -9.10 -9.03
N ASP A 59 -14.74 -10.35 -8.94
CA ASP A 59 -14.11 -11.56 -9.45
C ASP A 59 -15.26 -12.42 -9.97
N GLN A 60 -15.66 -12.12 -11.20
CA GLN A 60 -16.81 -12.70 -11.88
C GLN A 60 -16.38 -13.43 -13.16
N TYR A 61 -15.19 -13.14 -13.67
CA TYR A 61 -14.68 -13.74 -14.88
C TYR A 61 -13.17 -13.93 -14.84
N ARG A 62 -12.69 -14.78 -15.74
CA ARG A 62 -11.29 -14.93 -16.11
C ARG A 62 -11.16 -14.86 -17.63
N TRP A 63 -9.94 -14.58 -18.10
CA TRP A 63 -9.59 -14.82 -19.50
C TRP A 63 -9.02 -16.23 -19.63
N ASP A 64 -9.59 -17.01 -20.54
CA ASP A 64 -9.06 -18.32 -20.89
C ASP A 64 -7.95 -18.13 -21.92
N ASP A 65 -6.78 -18.73 -21.68
CA ASP A 65 -5.72 -18.75 -22.67
C ASP A 65 -5.87 -19.96 -23.60
N ASP A 66 -5.20 -19.89 -24.74
CA ASP A 66 -5.12 -20.95 -25.74
C ASP A 66 -4.41 -22.24 -25.25
N ASN A 67 -3.97 -22.30 -23.99
CA ASN A 67 -3.27 -23.42 -23.37
C ASN A 67 -4.00 -24.02 -22.14
N ASP A 68 -5.23 -23.61 -21.82
CA ASP A 68 -6.03 -24.27 -20.79
C ASP A 68 -6.32 -25.74 -21.21
N PRO A 69 -6.02 -26.74 -20.37
CA PRO A 69 -6.36 -28.13 -20.64
C PRO A 69 -7.87 -28.36 -20.91
N ASP A 70 -8.76 -27.47 -20.46
CA ASP A 70 -10.19 -27.49 -20.76
C ASP A 70 -10.53 -26.90 -22.16
N ASN A 71 -9.59 -26.19 -22.80
CA ASN A 71 -9.66 -25.64 -24.17
C ASN A 71 -8.63 -26.31 -25.12
N ALA A 72 -8.07 -27.46 -24.74
CA ALA A 72 -6.88 -28.03 -25.36
C ALA A 72 -6.97 -28.43 -26.84
N ASN A 73 -8.04 -28.15 -27.59
CA ASN A 73 -8.16 -28.57 -29.00
C ASN A 73 -9.02 -27.69 -29.94
N ASP A 74 -9.39 -26.44 -29.60
CA ASP A 74 -10.07 -25.57 -30.58
C ASP A 74 -9.16 -24.47 -31.15
N PRO A 75 -8.51 -24.69 -32.32
CA PRO A 75 -7.67 -23.69 -32.96
C PRO A 75 -8.43 -22.46 -33.50
N ASN A 76 -9.75 -22.36 -33.28
CA ASN A 76 -10.59 -21.25 -33.75
C ASN A 76 -11.14 -20.35 -32.63
N VAL A 77 -10.75 -20.54 -31.37
CA VAL A 77 -11.23 -19.71 -30.25
C VAL A 77 -10.08 -18.88 -29.67
N PRO A 78 -9.69 -17.76 -30.33
CA PRO A 78 -8.74 -16.83 -29.73
C PRO A 78 -9.36 -16.20 -28.47
N ASP A 79 -8.61 -16.24 -27.36
CA ASP A 79 -8.85 -15.63 -26.05
C ASP A 79 -10.32 -15.24 -25.75
N PHE A 80 -11.06 -16.12 -25.07
CA PHE A 80 -12.45 -15.86 -24.68
C PHE A 80 -12.59 -15.54 -23.18
N LYS A 81 -13.48 -14.61 -22.88
CA LYS A 81 -13.81 -14.21 -21.50
C LYS A 81 -14.80 -15.21 -20.90
N VAL A 82 -14.35 -16.00 -19.93
CA VAL A 82 -15.18 -16.99 -19.23
C VAL A 82 -15.74 -16.38 -17.96
N PHE A 83 -17.07 -16.36 -17.82
CA PHE A 83 -17.78 -15.83 -16.65
C PHE A 83 -17.76 -16.82 -15.48
N THR A 84 -16.56 -17.08 -14.96
CA THR A 84 -16.32 -17.90 -13.78
C THR A 84 -15.23 -17.26 -12.95
N ALA A 85 -15.47 -17.15 -11.64
CA ALA A 85 -14.54 -16.58 -10.68
C ALA A 85 -13.28 -17.46 -10.51
N ASN A 86 -12.12 -16.84 -10.31
CA ASN A 86 -10.83 -17.52 -10.17
C ASN A 86 -9.99 -17.02 -8.98
N SER A 87 -10.57 -16.25 -8.05
CA SER A 87 -9.87 -15.59 -6.94
C SER A 87 -8.87 -14.50 -7.37
N VAL A 88 -8.97 -14.01 -8.60
CA VAL A 88 -8.24 -12.87 -9.13
C VAL A 88 -9.26 -11.77 -9.46
N PRO A 89 -9.00 -10.51 -9.10
CA PRO A 89 -9.91 -9.44 -9.50
C PRO A 89 -10.03 -9.31 -11.03
N ASP A 90 -11.24 -9.07 -11.49
CA ASP A 90 -11.60 -8.83 -12.89
C ASP A 90 -10.67 -7.82 -13.58
N GLU A 91 -10.36 -6.71 -12.91
CA GLU A 91 -9.44 -5.67 -13.41
C GLU A 91 -8.01 -6.17 -13.59
N LEU A 92 -7.56 -7.08 -12.71
CA LEU A 92 -6.23 -7.67 -12.80
C LEU A 92 -6.16 -8.70 -13.93
N ASP A 93 -7.22 -9.49 -14.12
CA ASP A 93 -7.31 -10.41 -15.25
C ASP A 93 -7.33 -9.66 -16.58
N ASP A 94 -8.08 -8.55 -16.68
CA ASP A 94 -8.04 -7.69 -17.87
C ASP A 94 -6.63 -7.14 -18.14
N LEU A 95 -5.91 -6.69 -17.10
CA LEU A 95 -4.54 -6.18 -17.27
C LEU A 95 -3.56 -7.28 -17.71
N ARG A 96 -3.70 -8.51 -17.21
CA ARG A 96 -2.88 -9.67 -17.60
C ARG A 96 -3.14 -10.07 -19.04
N HIS A 97 -4.42 -10.18 -19.42
CA HIS A 97 -4.84 -10.51 -20.78
C HIS A 97 -4.32 -9.50 -21.81
N ASN A 98 -4.36 -8.21 -21.46
CA ASN A 98 -3.85 -7.13 -22.31
C ASN A 98 -2.33 -7.18 -22.59
N LYS A 99 -1.55 -7.99 -21.85
CA LYS A 99 -0.10 -8.19 -22.04
C LYS A 99 0.70 -6.87 -22.12
N TRP A 100 0.27 -5.83 -21.39
CA TRP A 100 0.92 -4.52 -21.40
C TRP A 100 2.26 -4.54 -20.68
N LEU A 101 3.26 -3.88 -21.27
CA LEU A 101 4.56 -3.70 -20.62
C LEU A 101 4.52 -2.49 -19.68
N ILE A 102 4.55 -2.73 -18.38
CA ILE A 102 4.56 -1.66 -17.37
C ILE A 102 5.92 -0.94 -17.37
N ASN A 103 5.91 0.35 -17.70
CA ASN A 103 7.08 1.23 -17.65
C ASN A 103 7.25 1.85 -16.26
N ASP A 104 6.14 2.31 -15.68
CA ASP A 104 6.12 2.93 -14.36
C ASP A 104 4.76 2.76 -13.66
N ALA A 105 4.76 2.60 -12.34
CA ALA A 105 3.53 2.59 -11.55
C ALA A 105 3.74 3.25 -10.18
N SER A 106 2.79 4.09 -9.76
CA SER A 106 2.86 4.77 -8.47
C SER A 106 1.49 5.06 -7.88
N LEU A 107 1.43 5.12 -6.55
CA LEU A 107 0.31 5.66 -5.78
C LEU A 107 0.69 7.07 -5.31
N THR A 108 -0.22 8.01 -5.49
CA THR A 108 -0.08 9.38 -4.99
C THR A 108 -1.14 9.67 -3.93
N PHE A 109 -0.69 10.04 -2.74
CA PHE A 109 -1.55 10.38 -1.61
C PHE A 109 -1.47 11.88 -1.34
N TYR A 110 -2.58 12.59 -1.42
CA TYR A 110 -2.65 14.00 -1.11
C TYR A 110 -3.01 14.20 0.36
N VAL A 111 -2.37 15.18 1.00
CA VAL A 111 -2.62 15.56 2.40
C VAL A 111 -3.80 16.50 2.46
N ASP A 112 -4.77 16.20 3.33
CA ASP A 112 -5.82 17.14 3.70
C ASP A 112 -5.27 18.13 4.73
N ARG A 113 -4.70 19.24 4.25
CA ARG A 113 -4.14 20.30 5.11
C ARG A 113 -5.21 21.01 5.93
N THR A 114 -6.47 21.04 5.46
CA THR A 114 -7.57 21.65 6.20
C THR A 114 -7.92 20.79 7.41
N ALA A 115 -8.05 19.47 7.21
CA ALA A 115 -8.31 18.52 8.30
C ALA A 115 -7.14 18.40 9.28
N MET A 116 -5.90 18.54 8.79
CA MET A 116 -4.68 18.55 9.62
C MET A 116 -4.53 19.81 10.48
N GLN A 117 -5.23 20.90 10.16
CA GLN A 117 -5.12 22.19 10.85
C GLN A 117 -3.65 22.66 10.92
N THR A 118 -3.14 22.92 12.13
CA THR A 118 -1.76 23.39 12.38
C THR A 118 -0.75 22.25 12.52
N GLU A 119 -1.19 21.00 12.53
CA GLU A 119 -0.31 19.85 12.73
C GLU A 119 0.53 19.56 11.48
N GLU A 120 1.81 19.27 11.69
CA GLU A 120 2.70 18.89 10.60
C GLU A 120 2.59 17.39 10.28
N PRO A 121 2.42 17.02 9.00
CA PRO A 121 2.32 15.64 8.57
C PRO A 121 3.52 14.80 8.97
N ALA A 122 3.30 13.49 9.05
CA ALA A 122 4.38 12.53 9.16
C ALA A 122 5.40 12.71 8.03
N TYR A 123 6.68 12.54 8.34
CA TYR A 123 7.74 12.72 7.33
C TYR A 123 7.64 11.73 6.18
N ARG A 124 7.12 10.53 6.46
CA ARG A 124 7.11 9.45 5.49
C ARG A 124 5.95 8.48 5.69
N LEU A 125 5.44 8.00 4.57
CA LEU A 125 4.55 6.85 4.47
C LEU A 125 5.33 5.60 4.07
N TYR A 126 4.87 4.45 4.55
CA TYR A 126 5.42 3.14 4.24
C TYR A 126 4.30 2.21 3.84
N LEU A 127 4.45 1.62 2.66
CA LEU A 127 3.52 0.67 2.07
C LEU A 127 4.17 -0.73 2.10
N TYR A 128 3.43 -1.71 2.58
CA TYR A 128 3.94 -3.07 2.77
C TYR A 128 2.85 -4.12 2.51
N ASP A 129 3.25 -5.36 2.27
CA ASP A 129 2.35 -6.50 2.17
C ASP A 129 1.77 -6.81 3.55
N LEU A 130 0.46 -6.57 3.70
CA LEU A 130 -0.23 -6.72 4.98
C LEU A 130 -0.31 -8.19 5.42
N LYS A 131 -0.51 -9.10 4.46
CA LYS A 131 -0.71 -10.53 4.72
C LYS A 131 0.59 -11.21 5.11
N ASN A 132 1.67 -10.92 4.40
CA ASN A 132 2.97 -11.56 4.62
C ASN A 132 3.89 -10.76 5.54
N HIS A 133 3.50 -9.55 5.94
CA HIS A 133 4.26 -8.61 6.77
C HIS A 133 5.64 -8.27 6.17
N LYS A 134 5.70 -8.18 4.83
CA LYS A 134 6.93 -7.96 4.07
C LYS A 134 6.91 -6.61 3.38
N ARG A 135 8.09 -6.03 3.20
CA ARG A 135 8.27 -4.87 2.33
C ARG A 135 7.98 -5.25 0.88
N LEU A 136 7.53 -4.28 0.09
CA LEU A 136 7.31 -4.47 -1.34
C LEU A 136 8.62 -4.66 -2.09
N VAL A 137 8.56 -5.35 -3.22
CA VAL A 137 9.73 -5.55 -4.10
C VAL A 137 10.38 -4.24 -4.52
N ASP A 138 9.60 -3.18 -4.78
CA ASP A 138 10.13 -1.84 -5.10
C ASP A 138 11.01 -1.23 -4.01
N TYR A 139 10.77 -1.58 -2.74
CA TYR A 139 11.65 -1.16 -1.66
C TYR A 139 13.06 -1.78 -1.79
N ASP A 140 13.14 -3.04 -2.21
CA ASP A 140 14.40 -3.78 -2.32
C ASP A 140 15.23 -3.32 -3.52
N PHE A 141 14.56 -3.02 -4.64
CA PHE A 141 15.22 -2.52 -5.86
C PHE A 141 15.80 -1.12 -5.69
N ASP A 142 15.28 -0.31 -4.78
CA ASP A 142 15.85 0.99 -4.50
C ASP A 142 17.08 0.85 -3.59
N VAL A 143 18.29 1.03 -4.14
CA VAL A 143 19.54 0.97 -3.37
C VAL A 143 20.02 2.35 -2.90
N THR A 144 19.22 3.39 -3.07
CA THR A 144 19.65 4.76 -2.80
C THR A 144 19.78 5.06 -1.31
N THR A 145 20.80 5.84 -0.97
CA THR A 145 21.09 6.28 0.40
C THR A 145 21.45 7.75 0.41
N VAL A 146 21.09 8.46 1.49
CA VAL A 146 21.48 9.84 1.73
C VAL A 146 22.44 9.87 2.94
N PRO A 147 23.75 10.05 2.71
CA PRO A 147 24.73 10.11 3.79
C PRO A 147 24.37 11.15 4.85
N GLY A 148 24.46 10.78 6.13
CA GLY A 148 24.13 11.65 7.25
C GLY A 148 22.62 11.92 7.45
N SER A 149 21.74 11.43 6.57
CA SER A 149 20.29 11.57 6.71
C SER A 149 19.54 10.27 6.33
N PRO A 150 19.73 9.19 7.11
CA PRO A 150 19.18 7.87 6.80
C PRO A 150 17.65 7.82 6.71
N GLN A 151 16.94 8.79 7.29
CA GLN A 151 15.48 8.96 7.14
C GLN A 151 15.04 9.20 5.68
N TYR A 152 15.93 9.71 4.83
CA TYR A 152 15.70 9.96 3.39
C TYR A 152 16.24 8.86 2.48
N ASN A 153 16.78 7.76 3.01
CA ASN A 153 17.18 6.60 2.20
C ASN A 153 16.00 6.07 1.38
N LYS A 154 16.26 5.29 0.33
CA LYS A 154 15.19 4.74 -0.52
C LYS A 154 14.30 5.83 -1.15
N TYR A 155 14.88 6.93 -1.62
CA TYR A 155 14.09 8.07 -2.10
C TYR A 155 13.43 7.85 -3.48
N ILE A 156 13.85 6.81 -4.23
CA ILE A 156 13.21 6.41 -5.50
C ILE A 156 11.93 5.61 -5.24
N HIS A 157 11.94 4.72 -4.25
CA HIS A 157 10.74 4.03 -3.77
C HIS A 157 9.75 5.03 -3.18
N GLY A 158 10.27 6.09 -2.55
CA GLY A 158 9.51 7.27 -2.18
C GLY A 158 8.83 7.15 -0.82
N GLY A 159 7.57 7.59 -0.76
CA GLY A 159 6.81 7.75 0.47
C GLY A 159 7.21 8.97 1.28
N LEU A 160 8.13 9.82 0.78
CA LEU A 160 8.56 11.05 1.44
C LEU A 160 7.53 12.17 1.24
N TYR A 161 7.34 13.00 2.28
CA TYR A 161 6.43 14.14 2.20
C TYR A 161 6.98 15.25 1.30
N GLU A 162 6.28 15.53 0.20
CA GLU A 162 6.56 16.65 -0.70
C GLU A 162 5.80 17.90 -0.24
N LYS A 163 6.43 18.72 0.61
CA LYS A 163 5.80 19.91 1.22
C LYS A 163 5.27 20.92 0.20
N SER A 164 5.92 21.07 -0.96
CA SER A 164 5.49 22.02 -2.02
C SER A 164 4.18 21.64 -2.68
N ARG A 165 3.82 20.35 -2.69
CA ARG A 165 2.61 19.81 -3.34
C ARG A 165 1.65 19.13 -2.38
N TYR A 166 1.97 19.12 -1.08
CA TYR A 166 1.18 18.50 -0.02
C TYR A 166 0.82 17.04 -0.33
N ARG A 167 1.81 16.23 -0.72
CA ARG A 167 1.56 14.83 -1.12
C ARG A 167 2.72 13.89 -0.80
N TYR A 168 2.44 12.60 -0.92
CA TYR A 168 3.40 11.50 -0.91
C TYR A 168 3.23 10.71 -2.20
N THR A 169 4.34 10.23 -2.76
CA THR A 169 4.32 9.32 -3.92
C THR A 169 5.10 8.07 -3.56
N ILE A 170 4.50 6.89 -3.73
CA ILE A 170 5.13 5.60 -3.53
C ILE A 170 5.16 4.87 -4.86
N ARG A 171 6.35 4.40 -5.26
CA ARG A 171 6.56 3.63 -6.49
C ARG A 171 6.29 2.14 -6.23
N LEU A 172 5.52 1.52 -7.11
CA LEU A 172 5.15 0.10 -7.06
C LEU A 172 5.25 -0.58 -8.43
N THR A 173 6.17 -0.09 -9.27
CA THR A 173 6.38 -0.56 -10.64
C THR A 173 6.71 -2.04 -10.68
N ASN A 174 7.67 -2.48 -9.86
CA ASN A 174 8.10 -3.88 -9.86
C ASN A 174 7.04 -4.78 -9.21
N HIS A 175 6.34 -4.27 -8.20
CA HIS A 175 5.22 -4.98 -7.59
C HIS A 175 4.12 -5.26 -8.62
N LEU A 176 3.76 -4.25 -9.42
CA LEU A 176 2.76 -4.42 -10.47
C LEU A 176 3.26 -5.33 -11.61
N ARG A 177 4.54 -5.21 -12.01
CA ARG A 177 5.14 -6.13 -12.99
C ARG A 177 5.08 -7.58 -12.54
N ASN A 178 5.40 -7.87 -11.28
CA ASN A 178 5.32 -9.22 -10.75
C ASN A 178 3.89 -9.73 -10.75
N LEU A 179 2.92 -8.88 -10.44
CA LEU A 179 1.51 -9.25 -10.40
C LEU A 179 0.93 -9.54 -11.80
N LEU A 180 1.43 -8.87 -12.83
CA LEU A 180 1.00 -9.06 -14.22
C LEU A 180 1.77 -10.16 -14.95
N ASN A 181 2.87 -10.67 -14.38
CA ASN A 181 3.64 -11.73 -14.99
C ASN A 181 3.08 -13.11 -14.57
N PRO A 182 2.50 -13.90 -15.50
CA PRO A 182 1.96 -15.22 -15.17
C PRO A 182 3.04 -16.22 -14.72
N ASP A 183 4.30 -16.02 -15.12
CA ASP A 183 5.42 -16.91 -14.75
C ASP A 183 5.91 -16.68 -13.31
N ILE A 184 5.42 -15.63 -12.65
CA ILE A 184 5.75 -15.31 -11.27
C ILE A 184 4.54 -15.63 -10.40
N ASP A 185 4.73 -16.50 -9.41
CA ASP A 185 3.73 -16.77 -8.38
C ASP A 185 3.56 -15.54 -7.46
N SER A 186 2.86 -14.51 -7.97
CA SER A 186 2.51 -13.30 -7.26
C SER A 186 1.00 -13.25 -7.09
N THR A 187 0.56 -13.34 -5.84
CA THR A 187 -0.84 -13.14 -5.47
C THR A 187 -1.14 -11.66 -5.29
N ASN A 188 -2.33 -11.22 -5.71
CA ASN A 188 -2.83 -9.91 -5.32
C ASN A 188 -3.05 -9.90 -3.79
N VAL A 189 -2.37 -9.00 -3.09
CA VAL A 189 -2.40 -8.91 -1.62
C VAL A 189 -2.87 -7.53 -1.19
N LYS A 190 -3.59 -7.48 -0.07
CA LYS A 190 -3.92 -6.20 0.58
C LYS A 190 -2.64 -5.53 1.07
N LEU A 191 -2.51 -4.24 0.82
CA LEU A 191 -1.35 -3.46 1.22
C LEU A 191 -1.65 -2.67 2.49
N GLY A 192 -0.74 -2.72 3.46
CA GLY A 192 -0.82 -1.89 4.65
C GLY A 192 -0.11 -0.56 4.41
N LEU A 193 -0.76 0.55 4.73
CA LEU A 193 -0.20 1.89 4.67
C LEU A 193 -0.08 2.46 6.08
N VAL A 194 1.15 2.81 6.47
CA VAL A 194 1.46 3.37 7.79
C VAL A 194 2.41 4.55 7.68
N VAL A 195 2.50 5.36 8.73
CA VAL A 195 3.59 6.34 8.86
C VAL A 195 4.87 5.65 9.32
N THR A 196 6.03 6.16 8.95
CA THR A 196 7.34 5.67 9.44
C THR A 196 8.31 6.82 9.66
N GLU A 197 9.15 6.72 10.69
CA GLU A 197 10.27 7.66 10.89
C GLU A 197 11.60 7.13 10.36
N PHE A 198 11.73 5.81 10.23
CA PHE A 198 12.93 5.18 9.73
C PHE A 198 12.60 3.99 8.85
N ILE A 199 12.62 4.20 7.54
CA ILE A 199 12.28 3.17 6.55
C ILE A 199 13.29 2.02 6.52
N GLY A 200 14.49 2.20 7.08
CA GLY A 200 15.51 1.14 7.15
C GLY A 200 15.20 0.05 8.17
N ASN A 201 14.34 0.34 9.16
CA ASN A 201 13.87 -0.67 10.09
C ASN A 201 12.64 -1.40 9.52
N THR A 202 12.88 -2.60 8.99
CA THR A 202 11.86 -3.46 8.37
C THR A 202 11.31 -4.51 9.33
N SER A 203 11.66 -4.44 10.62
CA SER A 203 11.10 -5.33 11.63
C SER A 203 9.63 -5.00 11.92
N ASN A 204 8.89 -6.00 12.38
CA ASN A 204 7.49 -5.86 12.76
C ASN A 204 7.31 -5.97 14.27
N ALA A 205 6.44 -5.14 14.84
CA ALA A 205 5.96 -5.24 16.20
C ALA A 205 4.63 -6.02 16.22
N LYS A 206 4.47 -6.92 17.19
CA LYS A 206 3.21 -7.64 17.41
C LYS A 206 2.25 -6.78 18.23
N LEU A 207 0.99 -6.73 17.81
CA LEU A 207 -0.07 -6.06 18.52
C LEU A 207 -0.52 -6.90 19.73
N ARG A 208 -0.84 -6.23 20.84
CA ARG A 208 -1.44 -6.88 22.01
C ARG A 208 -2.81 -7.47 21.67
N THR A 209 -3.60 -6.70 20.93
CA THR A 209 -4.93 -7.09 20.43
C THR A 209 -4.90 -6.97 18.90
N PRO A 210 -5.06 -8.07 18.16
CA PRO A 210 -5.20 -8.02 16.70
C PRO A 210 -6.40 -7.17 16.28
N VAL A 211 -6.27 -6.49 15.14
CA VAL A 211 -7.32 -5.65 14.55
C VAL A 211 -7.78 -6.29 13.23
N LEU A 212 -9.06 -6.11 12.86
CA LEU A 212 -9.67 -6.71 11.67
C LEU A 212 -9.53 -8.25 11.58
N SER A 213 -9.37 -8.94 12.71
CA SER A 213 -9.12 -10.40 12.83
C SER A 213 -7.86 -10.96 12.14
N THR A 214 -7.22 -10.19 11.25
CA THR A 214 -6.09 -10.63 10.42
C THR A 214 -4.85 -9.76 10.56
N VAL A 215 -4.93 -8.61 11.22
CA VAL A 215 -3.77 -7.72 11.45
C VAL A 215 -3.29 -7.90 12.88
N ASP A 216 -2.27 -8.73 13.08
CA ASP A 216 -1.63 -8.95 14.38
C ASP A 216 -0.24 -8.29 14.49
N ARG A 217 0.26 -7.72 13.40
CA ARG A 217 1.60 -7.12 13.30
C ARG A 217 1.58 -5.85 12.46
N ILE A 218 2.43 -4.90 12.85
CA ILE A 218 2.68 -3.66 12.11
C ILE A 218 4.17 -3.34 12.08
N PRO A 219 4.66 -2.54 11.13
CA PRO A 219 6.05 -2.12 11.09
C PRO A 219 6.48 -1.44 12.40
N ALA A 220 7.55 -1.91 13.02
CA ALA A 220 8.03 -1.40 14.32
C ALA A 220 8.42 0.08 14.25
N ALA A 221 8.92 0.53 13.09
CA ALA A 221 9.24 1.93 12.83
C ALA A 221 8.01 2.85 12.85
N SER A 222 6.81 2.31 12.62
CA SER A 222 5.55 3.06 12.75
C SER A 222 5.17 3.27 14.21
N VAL A 223 5.36 2.23 15.04
CA VAL A 223 5.12 2.29 16.49
C VAL A 223 6.05 3.30 17.17
N ALA A 224 7.27 3.48 16.66
CA ALA A 224 8.18 4.50 17.15
C ALA A 224 7.76 5.93 16.76
N SER A 225 6.91 6.09 15.74
CA SER A 225 6.52 7.40 15.25
C SER A 225 5.46 8.06 16.12
N ARG A 226 5.63 9.37 16.37
CA ARG A 226 4.63 10.16 17.11
C ARG A 226 3.67 10.93 16.21
N ARG A 227 4.00 11.03 14.92
CA ARG A 227 3.27 11.85 13.96
C ARG A 227 2.12 11.08 13.31
N GLY A 228 1.20 11.84 12.73
CA GLY A 228 0.12 11.32 11.92
C GLY A 228 -0.05 12.14 10.66
N VAL A 229 -0.97 11.71 9.80
CA VAL A 229 -1.38 12.44 8.62
C VAL A 229 -2.80 12.06 8.23
N ILE A 230 -3.57 13.04 7.74
CA ILE A 230 -4.88 12.82 7.12
C ILE A 230 -4.70 12.96 5.61
N LEU A 231 -5.08 11.92 4.88
CA LEU A 231 -4.96 11.84 3.42
C LEU A 231 -6.35 11.82 2.78
N TYR A 232 -6.44 12.29 1.54
CA TYR A 232 -7.61 12.05 0.70
C TYR A 232 -7.67 10.57 0.29
N GLY A 233 -8.83 9.95 0.42
CA GLY A 233 -9.07 8.56 0.00
C GLY A 233 -9.56 8.44 -1.43
N ASN A 234 -10.19 7.30 -1.76
CA ASN A 234 -10.74 7.04 -3.09
C ASN A 234 -12.19 7.55 -3.24
N ASN A 235 -12.94 7.71 -2.14
CA ASN A 235 -14.34 8.10 -2.15
C ASN A 235 -14.54 9.58 -1.74
N VAL A 236 -13.84 10.49 -2.43
CA VAL A 236 -13.94 11.94 -2.21
C VAL A 236 -15.18 12.53 -2.87
N ASN A 237 -15.59 13.74 -2.49
CA ASN A 237 -16.68 14.43 -3.16
C ASN A 237 -16.25 14.86 -4.58
N GLU A 238 -16.66 14.09 -5.60
CA GLU A 238 -16.28 14.37 -6.99
C GLU A 238 -16.95 15.62 -7.58
N SER A 239 -17.99 16.15 -6.94
CA SER A 239 -18.59 17.44 -7.35
C SER A 239 -17.71 18.64 -6.98
N ASP A 240 -16.78 18.46 -6.03
CA ASP A 240 -15.75 19.45 -5.71
C ASP A 240 -14.52 19.19 -6.61
N ALA A 241 -14.27 20.11 -7.53
CA ALA A 241 -13.18 19.99 -8.51
C ALA A 241 -11.77 19.94 -7.87
N ASP A 242 -11.59 20.47 -6.67
CA ASP A 242 -10.32 20.44 -5.96
C ASP A 242 -10.13 19.14 -5.17
N GLU A 243 -11.20 18.58 -4.60
CA GLU A 243 -11.15 17.24 -4.00
C GLU A 243 -10.98 16.15 -5.07
N ALA A 244 -11.70 16.24 -6.18
CA ALA A 244 -11.65 15.24 -7.26
C ALA A 244 -10.22 15.04 -7.82
N LYS A 245 -9.40 16.11 -7.85
CA LYS A 245 -7.98 16.06 -8.26
C LYS A 245 -7.07 15.42 -7.22
N LYS A 246 -7.50 15.37 -5.96
CA LYS A 246 -6.75 14.83 -4.81
C LYS A 246 -7.15 13.40 -4.44
N LYS A 247 -8.18 12.86 -5.10
CA LYS A 247 -8.58 11.45 -5.01
C LYS A 247 -7.37 10.52 -5.15
N LEU A 248 -7.28 9.52 -4.29
CA LEU A 248 -6.28 8.47 -4.38
C LEU A 248 -6.43 7.72 -5.71
N ARG A 249 -5.34 7.61 -6.46
CA ARG A 249 -5.30 6.93 -7.76
C ARG A 249 -4.02 6.13 -7.92
N LEU A 250 -4.17 4.91 -8.44
CA LEU A 250 -3.06 4.16 -9.01
C LEU A 250 -2.77 4.72 -10.40
N ARG A 251 -1.55 5.21 -10.61
CA ARG A 251 -1.10 5.68 -11.92
C ARG A 251 -0.16 4.65 -12.53
N ILE A 252 -0.49 4.20 -13.74
CA ILE A 252 0.29 3.22 -14.50
C ILE A 252 0.67 3.86 -15.84
N TYR A 253 1.95 3.83 -16.16
CA TYR A 253 2.49 4.12 -17.48
C TYR A 253 2.91 2.81 -18.11
N TYR A 254 2.41 2.52 -19.31
CA TYR A 254 2.62 1.25 -19.98
C TYR A 254 2.82 1.42 -21.48
N THR A 255 3.42 0.41 -22.10
CA THR A 255 3.54 0.27 -23.56
C THR A 255 2.62 -0.84 -24.01
N LYS A 256 1.85 -0.59 -25.08
CA LYS A 256 1.04 -1.60 -25.74
C LYS A 256 1.91 -2.39 -26.72
N PRO A 257 1.88 -3.73 -26.72
CA PRO A 257 2.52 -4.51 -27.77
C PRO A 257 1.88 -4.17 -29.13
N ASN A 258 2.69 -4.16 -30.19
CA ASN A 258 2.16 -4.06 -31.55
C ASN A 258 1.51 -5.40 -31.91
N GLU A 259 0.28 -5.35 -32.41
CA GLU A 259 -0.33 -6.51 -33.08
C GLU A 259 0.43 -6.70 -34.40
N ASN A 260 1.15 -7.82 -34.53
CA ASN A 260 1.77 -8.26 -35.78
C ASN A 260 0.91 -9.35 -36.41
#